data_AF-A0A1U6I6P3-F1
#
_entry.id   AF-A0A1U6I6P3-F1
#
_cell.length_a   1.000
_cell.length_b   1.000
_cell.length_c   1.000
_cell.angle_alpha   90.00
_cell.angle_beta   90.00
_cell.angle_gamma   90.00
#
_symmetry.space_group_name_H-M   'P 1'
#
loop_
_entity.id
_entity.type
_entity.pdbx_description
1 polymer ?
#
loop_
_entity_poly.entity_id
_entity_poly.type
_entity_poly.pdbx_seq_one_letter_code
_entity_poly.pdbx_strand_id
1 'polypeptide(L)'
;MKKRSIFGYIIGAIVMILTVGIVAALFTHELPQGNREVALVILGTVIGWASTIVGHEFGSSVGSKDKTALLAKSEPLDLGGAEIDR
;
A
#
# COMPACT_ATOMS: atom_id res chain seq x y z
N MET A 1 -4.61 20.38 -4.00
CA MET A 1 -3.91 19.07 -4.06
C MET A 1 -3.09 18.89 -2.78
N LYS A 2 -3.66 18.18 -1.79
CA LYS A 2 -2.99 17.84 -0.53
C LYS A 2 -1.78 16.99 -0.88
N LYS A 3 -0.56 17.41 -0.48
CA LYS A 3 0.68 16.70 -0.82
C LYS A 3 0.51 15.24 -0.41
N ARG A 4 0.27 14.36 -1.39
CA ARG A 4 0.47 12.92 -1.22
C ARG A 4 1.83 12.78 -0.56
N SER A 5 1.95 12.00 0.50
CA SER A 5 3.24 11.87 1.17
C SER A 5 4.20 11.28 0.13
N ILE A 6 5.05 12.14 -0.44
CA ILE A 6 6.06 11.78 -1.44
C ILE A 6 6.92 10.63 -0.90
N PHE A 7 7.08 10.61 0.42
CA PHE A 7 7.72 9.57 1.20
C PHE A 7 7.10 8.17 0.99
N GLY A 8 5.77 8.03 1.12
CA GLY A 8 5.09 6.76 0.91
C GLY A 8 5.20 6.24 -0.52
N TYR A 9 5.13 7.16 -1.50
CA TYR A 9 5.31 6.81 -2.91
C TYR A 9 6.75 6.38 -3.24
N ILE A 10 7.75 7.04 -2.64
CA ILE A 10 9.17 6.67 -2.79
C ILE A 10 9.41 5.28 -2.18
N ILE A 11 8.91 5.02 -0.98
CA ILE A 11 9.04 3.71 -0.32
C ILE A 11 8.38 2.62 -1.16
N GLY A 12 7.14 2.86 -1.62
CA GLY A 12 6.43 1.93 -2.49
C GLY A 12 7.21 1.63 -3.77
N ALA A 13 7.78 2.66 -4.42
CA ALA A 13 8.58 2.50 -5.62
C ALA A 13 9.88 1.71 -5.38
N ILE A 14 10.59 1.99 -4.27
CA ILE A 14 11.81 1.27 -3.88
C ILE A 14 11.51 -0.22 -3.64
N VAL A 15 10.44 -0.52 -2.90
CA VAL A 15 10.02 -1.90 -2.61
C VAL A 15 9.67 -2.63 -3.91
N MET A 16 8.94 -1.97 -4.82
CA MET A 16 8.57 -2.55 -6.11
C MET A 16 9.80 -2.86 -6.98
N ILE A 17 10.76 -1.93 -7.07
CA ILE A 17 12.03 -2.13 -7.79
C ILE A 17 12.84 -3.26 -7.18
N LEU A 18 12.93 -3.33 -5.84
CA LEU A 18 13.62 -4.42 -5.13
C LEU A 18 12.98 -5.77 -5.40
N THR A 19 11.65 -5.87 -5.33
CA THR A 19 10.95 -7.13 -5.60
C THR A 19 11.18 -7.59 -7.04
N VAL A 20 11.04 -6.70 -8.02
CA VAL A 20 11.30 -7.03 -9.43
C VAL A 20 12.77 -7.40 -9.65
N GLY A 21 13.70 -6.70 -9.01
CA GLY A 21 15.13 -6.97 -9.08
C GLY A 21 15.51 -8.35 -8.53
N ILE A 22 14.94 -8.75 -7.39
CA ILE A 22 15.17 -10.08 -6.79
C ILE A 22 14.60 -11.18 -7.69
N VAL A 23 13.41 -10.98 -8.25
CA VAL A 23 12.82 -11.93 -9.21
C VAL A 23 13.71 -12.06 -10.44
N ALA A 24 14.17 -10.95 -11.03
CA ALA A 24 15.08 -10.95 -12.18
C ALA A 24 16.44 -11.59 -11.86
N ALA A 25 16.98 -11.38 -10.66
CA ALA A 25 18.21 -12.02 -10.20
C ALA A 25 18.06 -13.55 -10.14
N LEU A 26 16.89 -14.05 -9.73
CA LEU A 26 16.59 -15.49 -9.72
C LEU A 26 16.63 -16.14 -11.11
N PHE A 27 16.37 -15.38 -12.18
CA PHE A 27 16.43 -15.87 -13.56
C PHE A 27 17.83 -15.80 -14.17
N THR A 28 18.73 -14.99 -13.61
CA THR A 28 20.10 -14.80 -14.14
C THR A 28 21.17 -15.54 -13.35
N HIS A 29 20.90 -15.87 -12.08
CA HIS A 29 21.81 -16.63 -11.23
C HIS A 29 21.14 -17.92 -10.77
N GLU A 30 21.78 -19.05 -11.07
CA GLU A 30 21.34 -20.35 -10.58
C GLU A 30 21.46 -20.42 -9.06
N LEU A 31 20.38 -20.82 -8.40
CA LEU A 31 20.36 -21.05 -6.97
C LEU A 31 21.14 -22.33 -6.65
N PRO A 32 22.20 -22.28 -5.81
CA PRO A 32 22.94 -23.47 -5.43
C PRO A 32 22.00 -24.47 -4.74
N GLN A 33 22.05 -25.74 -5.16
CA GLN A 33 21.07 -26.77 -4.78
C GLN A 33 20.91 -26.92 -3.26
N GLY A 34 22.00 -26.79 -2.50
CA GLY A 34 21.96 -26.90 -1.03
C GLY A 34 21.14 -25.81 -0.33
N ASN A 35 20.94 -24.65 -0.97
CA ASN A 35 20.29 -23.48 -0.36
C ASN A 35 18.97 -23.12 -1.05
N ARG A 36 18.54 -23.91 -2.03
CA ARG A 36 17.37 -23.59 -2.86
C ARG A 36 16.09 -23.45 -2.03
N GLU A 37 15.87 -24.33 -1.07
CA GLU A 37 14.70 -24.28 -0.18
C GLU A 37 14.72 -23.03 0.70
N VAL A 38 15.86 -22.72 1.31
CA VAL A 38 16.05 -21.52 2.13
C VAL A 38 15.81 -20.26 1.31
N ALA A 39 16.33 -20.21 0.08
CA ALA A 39 16.14 -19.08 -0.82
C ALA A 39 14.67 -18.89 -1.23
N LEU A 40 13.92 -19.97 -1.47
CA LEU A 40 12.49 -19.90 -1.77
C LEU A 40 11.67 -19.40 -0.57
N VAL A 41 12.02 -19.81 0.65
CA VAL A 41 11.39 -19.31 1.89
C VAL A 41 11.65 -17.82 2.07
N ILE A 42 12.90 -17.37 1.88
CA ILE A 42 13.26 -15.96 1.95
C ILE A 42 12.51 -15.16 0.88
N LEU A 43 12.45 -15.68 -0.35
CA LEU A 43 11.72 -15.04 -1.45
C LEU A 43 10.24 -14.86 -1.12
N GLY A 44 9.58 -15.90 -0.62
CA GLY A 44 8.18 -15.83 -0.20
C GLY A 44 7.97 -14.80 0.93
N THR A 45 8.89 -14.75 1.89
CA THR A 45 8.85 -13.79 3.01
C THR A 45 8.98 -12.35 2.51
N VAL A 46 9.91 -12.09 1.59
CA VAL A 46 10.11 -10.76 0.98
C VAL A 46 8.89 -10.32 0.18
N ILE A 47 8.30 -11.21 -0.62
CA ILE A 47 7.08 -10.92 -1.39
C ILE A 47 5.89 -10.64 -0.47
N GLY A 48 5.73 -11.41 0.61
CA GLY A 48 4.68 -11.20 1.61
C GLY A 48 4.81 -9.85 2.33
N TRP A 49 6.04 -9.49 2.71
CA TRP A 49 6.31 -8.19 3.32
C TRP A 49 6.06 -7.02 2.34
N ALA A 50 6.53 -7.15 1.10
CA ALA A 50 6.28 -6.17 0.05
C ALA A 50 4.78 -5.96 -0.20
N SER A 51 4.00 -7.06 -0.23
CA SER A 51 2.54 -7.01 -0.39
C SER A 51 1.86 -6.24 0.75
N THR A 52 2.38 -6.34 1.98
CA THR A 52 1.86 -5.59 3.14
C THR A 52 2.11 -4.08 3.00
N ILE A 53 3.29 -3.68 2.55
CA ILE A 53 3.64 -2.27 2.31
C ILE A 53 2.79 -1.68 1.18
N VAL A 54 2.68 -2.42 0.07
CA VAL A 54 1.84 -2.00 -1.06
C VAL A 54 0.38 -1.91 -0.63
N GLY A 55 -0.12 -2.86 0.16
CA GLY A 55 -1.46 -2.82 0.72
C GLY A 55 -1.69 -1.65 1.69
N HIS A 56 -0.67 -1.24 2.45
CA HIS A 56 -0.75 -0.08 3.34
C HIS A 56 -0.80 1.25 2.57
N GLU A 57 0.09 1.44 1.59
CA GLU A 57 0.22 2.69 0.85
C GLU A 57 -0.79 2.85 -0.30
N PHE A 58 -1.13 1.75 -0.97
CA PHE A 58 -2.02 1.73 -2.13
C PHE A 58 -3.39 1.08 -1.85
N GLY A 59 -3.62 0.60 -0.63
CA GLY A 59 -4.90 0.05 -0.22
C GLY A 59 -5.99 1.10 -0.03
N SER A 60 -7.24 0.67 -0.24
CA SER A 60 -8.48 1.44 -0.10
C SER A 60 -8.64 2.18 1.25
N SER A 61 -7.93 1.73 2.30
CA SER A 61 -8.00 2.33 3.65
C SER A 61 -7.51 3.78 3.72
N VAL A 62 -6.54 4.18 2.88
CA VAL A 62 -6.08 5.59 2.82
C VAL A 62 -7.18 6.50 2.25
N GLY A 63 -7.92 6.04 1.23
CA GLY A 63 -9.02 6.79 0.65
C GLY A 63 -10.19 7.01 1.63
N SER A 64 -10.46 6.05 2.51
CA SER A 64 -11.46 6.23 3.58
C SER A 64 -10.99 7.20 4.67
N LYS A 65 -9.72 7.14 5.08
CA LYS A 65 -9.14 8.11 6.03
C LYS A 65 -9.22 9.54 5.50
N ASP A 66 -8.96 9.75 4.21
CA ASP A 66 -9.09 11.08 3.59
C ASP A 66 -10.55 11.51 3.49
N LYS A 67 -11.49 10.61 3.18
CA LYS A 67 -12.93 10.94 3.19
C LYS A 67 -13.42 11.30 4.59
N THR A 68 -13.04 10.54 5.63
CA THR A 68 -13.39 10.86 7.02
C THR A 68 -12.78 12.19 7.46
N ALA A 69 -11.55 12.51 7.05
CA ALA A 69 -10.91 13.79 7.34
C ALA A 69 -11.58 14.97 6.62
N LEU A 70 -12.14 14.76 5.42
CA LEU A 70 -12.91 15.76 4.69
C LEU A 70 -14.29 15.95 5.32
N LEU A 71 -14.98 14.86 5.69
CA LEU A 71 -16.28 14.89 6.36
C LEU A 71 -16.19 15.54 7.75
N ALA A 72 -15.13 15.26 8.52
CA ALA A 72 -14.90 15.88 9.82
C ALA A 72 -14.57 17.38 9.75
N LYS A 73 -14.17 17.87 8.56
CA LYS A 73 -13.87 19.28 8.30
C LYS A 73 -15.00 19.99 7.52
N SER A 74 -16.01 19.24 7.12
CA SER A 74 -17.25 19.78 6.56
C SER A 74 -18.08 20.30 7.72
N GLU A 75 -18.51 21.57 7.65
CA GLU A 75 -19.53 22.08 8.57
C GLU A 75 -20.76 21.16 8.44
N PRO A 76 -21.41 20.76 9.55
CA PRO A 76 -22.63 19.98 9.46
C PRO A 76 -23.61 20.76 8.60
N LEU A 77 -24.11 20.11 7.54
CA LEU A 77 -25.07 20.72 6.63
C LEU A 77 -26.27 21.15 7.48
N ASP A 78 -26.46 22.46 7.65
CA ASP A 78 -27.66 23.02 8.27
C ASP A 78 -28.82 22.74 7.32
N LEU A 79 -29.48 21.61 7.54
CA LEU A 79 -30.75 21.26 6.93
C LEU A 79 -31.83 22.12 7.58
N GLY A 80 -31.78 23.41 7.32
CA GLY A 80 -32.80 24.35 7.74
C GLY A 80 -34.17 23.82 7.32
N GLY A 81 -34.97 23.43 8.30
CA GLY A 81 -36.42 23.27 8.16
C GLY A 81 -36.91 22.21 7.18
N ALA A 82 -36.28 21.02 7.10
CA ALA A 82 -37.03 19.84 6.64
C ALA A 82 -37.96 19.39 7.77
N GLU A 83 -39.02 20.18 7.97
CA GLU A 83 -40.19 19.85 8.76
C GLU A 83 -40.71 18.51 8.24
N ILE A 84 -40.45 17.44 9.01
CA ILE A 84 -41.10 16.16 8.82
C ILE A 84 -42.53 16.36 9.32
N ASP A 85 -43.38 16.81 8.40
CA ASP A 85 -44.83 16.68 8.54
C ASP A 85 -45.16 15.17 8.53
N ARG A 86 -46.03 14.80 9.47
CA ARG A 86 -46.32 13.43 9.88
C ARG A 86 -47.13 12.64 8.87
#